data_AF-A0A7J9FXN0-F1
#
_entry.id   AF-A0A7J9FXN0-F1
#
_cell.length_a   1.000
_cell.length_b   1.000
_cell.length_c   1.000
_cell.angle_alpha   90.00
_cell.angle_beta   90.00
_cell.angle_gamma   90.00
#
_symmetry.space_group_name_H-M   'P 1'
#
loop_
_entity.id
_entity.type
_entity.pdbx_description
1 polymer ?
#
loop_
_entity_poly.entity_id
_entity_poly.type
_entity_poly.pdbx_seq_one_letter_code
_entity_poly.pdbx_strand_id
1 'polypeptide(L)'
;MAFFATIWPIWLWRNSMVYNGKIFDHIQLFETIKLRLGWWCKAQRPTVAISLNDLFLAPPKKSVDNMPTVPGIHGILRNHLGSSLVIFSKAIGVVDPVLAETIAIKEALKIFYASK
;
A
#
# COMPACT_ATOMS: atom_id res chain seq x y z
N MET A 1 11.58 11.70 -5.16
CA MET A 1 11.90 10.29 -5.52
C MET A 1 10.67 9.41 -5.64
N ALA A 2 9.68 9.47 -4.73
CA ALA A 2 8.43 8.69 -4.85
C ALA A 2 7.71 8.89 -6.20
N PHE A 3 7.63 10.12 -6.72
CA PHE A 3 7.09 10.43 -8.06
C PHE A 3 7.81 9.70 -9.19
N PHE A 4 9.15 9.63 -9.15
CA PHE A 4 9.92 8.86 -10.11
C PHE A 4 9.75 7.35 -9.91
N ALA A 5 9.62 6.88 -8.67
CA ALA A 5 9.37 5.48 -8.35
C ALA A 5 8.01 4.97 -8.86
N THR A 6 7.02 5.86 -9.04
CA THR A 6 5.70 5.50 -9.60
C THR A 6 5.63 5.69 -11.12
N ILE A 7 6.17 6.78 -11.66
CA ILE A 7 6.05 7.08 -13.10
C ILE A 7 7.01 6.27 -13.96
N TRP A 8 8.21 5.97 -13.45
CA TRP A 8 9.20 5.20 -14.20
C TRP A 8 8.73 3.77 -14.54
N PRO A 9 8.16 2.98 -13.60
CA PRO A 9 7.62 1.65 -13.93
C PRO A 9 6.47 1.71 -14.93
N ILE A 10 5.60 2.72 -14.84
CA ILE A 10 4.48 2.92 -15.77
C ILE A 10 5.00 3.16 -17.18
N TRP A 11 6.00 4.04 -17.33
CA TRP A 11 6.62 4.31 -18.61
C TRP A 11 7.34 3.07 -19.18
N LEU A 12 8.09 2.35 -18.34
CA LEU A 12 8.79 1.13 -18.75
C LEU A 12 7.82 0.04 -19.23
N TRP A 13 6.71 -0.13 -18.52
CA TRP A 13 5.66 -1.09 -18.90
C TRP A 13 4.97 -0.70 -20.20
N ARG A 14 4.61 0.57 -20.37
CA ARG A 14 4.04 1.08 -21.63
C ARG A 14 4.96 0.77 -22.80
N ASN A 15 6.27 1.04 -22.67
CA ASN A 15 7.22 0.75 -23.74
C ASN A 15 7.34 -0.76 -23.99
N SER A 16 7.34 -1.59 -22.95
CA SER A 16 7.37 -3.04 -23.14
C SER A 16 6.11 -3.58 -23.82
N MET A 17 4.95 -2.94 -23.63
CA MET A 17 3.73 -3.30 -24.37
C MET A 17 3.83 -2.90 -25.84
N VAL A 18 4.29 -1.68 -26.12
CA VAL A 18 4.36 -1.11 -27.47
C VAL A 18 5.43 -1.80 -28.32
N TYR A 19 6.62 -2.06 -27.76
CA TYR A 19 7.77 -2.55 -28.54
C TYR A 19 7.96 -4.06 -28.45
N ASN A 20 7.53 -4.71 -27.37
CA ASN A 20 7.71 -6.17 -27.19
C ASN A 20 6.40 -6.96 -27.24
N GLY A 21 5.25 -6.30 -27.48
CA GLY A 21 3.95 -6.96 -27.57
C GLY A 21 3.49 -7.63 -26.26
N LYS A 22 4.07 -7.24 -25.11
CA LYS A 22 3.77 -7.86 -23.81
C LYS A 22 2.33 -7.52 -23.38
N ILE A 23 1.58 -8.51 -22.90
CA ILE A 23 0.22 -8.31 -22.37
C ILE A 23 0.29 -7.53 -21.06
N PHE A 24 -0.65 -6.59 -20.87
CA PHE A 24 -0.72 -5.74 -19.68
C PHE A 24 -1.06 -6.56 -18.42
N ASP A 25 -0.08 -6.72 -17.54
CA ASP A 25 -0.26 -7.30 -16.20
C ASP A 25 -0.21 -6.20 -15.14
N HIS A 26 -1.40 -5.81 -14.70
CA HIS A 26 -1.58 -4.78 -13.66
C HIS A 26 -1.00 -5.23 -12.32
N ILE A 27 -1.05 -6.52 -11.98
CA ILE A 27 -0.51 -7.02 -10.70
C ILE A 27 0.99 -6.84 -10.69
N GLN A 28 1.70 -7.27 -11.74
CA GLN A 28 3.15 -7.08 -11.84
C GLN A 28 3.57 -5.60 -11.81
N LEU A 29 2.80 -4.72 -12.46
CA LEU A 29 3.06 -3.28 -12.42
C LEU A 29 2.93 -2.74 -10.98
N PHE A 30 1.85 -3.09 -10.29
CA PHE A 30 1.61 -2.65 -8.91
C PHE A 30 2.69 -3.17 -7.96
N GLU A 31 3.07 -4.44 -8.06
CA GLU A 31 4.14 -5.02 -7.24
C GLU A 31 5.50 -4.35 -7.51
N THR A 32 5.80 -4.00 -8.77
CA THR A 32 7.02 -3.27 -9.12
C THR A 32 7.04 -1.87 -8.50
N ILE A 33 5.90 -1.17 -8.51
CA ILE A 33 5.77 0.17 -7.91
C ILE A 33 5.90 0.09 -6.39
N LYS A 34 5.19 -0.86 -5.75
CA LYS A 34 5.25 -1.14 -4.32
C LYS A 34 6.68 -1.45 -3.88
N LEU A 35 7.39 -2.33 -4.59
CA LEU A 35 8.76 -2.72 -4.28
C LEU A 35 9.71 -1.52 -4.34
N ARG A 36 9.62 -0.70 -5.39
CA ARG A 36 10.45 0.51 -5.53
C ARG A 36 10.14 1.56 -4.47
N LEU A 37 8.87 1.72 -4.11
CA LEU A 37 8.47 2.62 -3.03
C LEU A 37 8.97 2.12 -1.68
N GLY A 38 8.86 0.82 -1.42
CA GLY A 38 9.38 0.17 -0.22
C GLY A 38 10.89 0.31 -0.08
N TRP A 39 11.64 0.09 -1.17
CA TRP A 39 13.09 0.31 -1.20
C TRP A 39 13.46 1.79 -1.04
N TRP A 40 12.69 2.70 -1.63
CA TRP A 40 12.90 4.13 -1.40
C TRP A 40 12.66 4.52 0.06
N CYS A 41 11.57 4.03 0.67
CA CYS A 41 11.30 4.23 2.09
C CYS A 41 12.41 3.67 2.97
N LYS A 42 12.92 2.47 2.64
CA LYS A 42 14.06 1.83 3.32
C LYS A 42 15.34 2.65 3.16
N ALA A 43 15.63 3.18 1.97
CA ALA A 43 16.81 4.00 1.71
C ALA A 43 16.73 5.38 2.38
N GLN A 44 15.53 5.96 2.49
CA GLN A 44 15.32 7.24 3.16
C GLN A 44 15.53 7.14 4.69
N ARG A 45 15.36 5.94 5.27
CA ARG A 45 15.61 5.65 6.69
C ARG A 45 16.31 4.29 6.87
N PRO A 46 17.64 4.23 6.72
CA PRO A 46 18.41 2.99 6.78
C PRO A 46 18.35 2.27 8.14
N THR A 47 17.99 2.97 9.21
CA THR A 47 17.91 2.42 10.58
C THR A 47 16.63 1.66 10.88
N VAL A 48 15.63 1.71 9.99
CA VAL A 48 14.35 1.02 10.19
C VAL A 48 14.33 -0.25 9.33
N ALA A 49 14.64 -1.38 9.97
CA ALA A 49 14.46 -2.71 9.39
C ALA A 49 12.95 -3.05 9.30
N ILE A 50 12.21 -2.37 8.42
CA ILE A 50 10.86 -2.80 8.06
C ILE A 50 11.00 -4.09 7.24
N SER A 51 10.50 -5.19 7.80
CA SER A 51 10.26 -6.42 7.08
C SER A 51 9.15 -6.16 6.05
N LEU A 52 9.38 -6.52 4.78
CA LEU A 52 8.36 -6.42 3.72
C LEU A 52 7.05 -7.11 4.13
N ASN A 53 7.13 -8.15 4.96
CA ASN A 53 5.96 -8.87 5.45
C ASN A 53 5.09 -8.02 6.40
N ASP A 54 5.64 -7.10 7.18
CA ASP A 54 4.84 -6.25 8.10
C ASP A 54 4.09 -5.12 7.37
N LEU A 55 4.53 -4.76 6.16
CA LEU A 55 3.85 -3.78 5.32
C LEU A 55 2.67 -4.40 4.54
N PHE A 56 2.72 -5.71 4.29
CA PHE A 56 1.77 -6.43 3.42
C PHE A 56 0.91 -7.50 4.12
N LEU A 57 1.20 -7.88 5.37
CA LEU A 57 0.43 -8.90 6.08
C LEU A 57 -0.23 -8.35 7.34
N ALA A 58 -1.47 -7.91 7.17
CA ALA A 58 -2.52 -8.31 8.10
C ALA A 58 -3.85 -8.42 7.35
N PRO A 59 -4.16 -9.56 6.71
CA PRO A 59 -5.57 -9.87 6.50
C PRO A 59 -6.24 -9.90 7.88
N PRO A 60 -7.34 -9.16 8.12
CA PRO A 60 -8.06 -9.27 9.37
C PRO A 60 -8.44 -10.74 9.57
N LYS A 61 -8.13 -11.29 10.74
CA LYS A 61 -8.61 -12.60 11.16
C LYS A 61 -10.12 -12.63 10.90
N LYS A 62 -10.59 -13.60 10.11
CA LYS A 62 -12.03 -13.85 9.95
C LYS A 62 -12.59 -14.27 11.31
N SER A 63 -13.11 -13.33 12.07
CA SER A 63 -14.11 -13.65 13.08
C SER A 63 -15.39 -13.98 12.31
N VAL A 64 -15.71 -15.27 12.27
CA VAL A 64 -17.06 -15.77 12.03
C VAL A 64 -17.99 -14.99 12.96
N ASP A 65 -18.99 -14.30 12.39
CA ASP A 65 -20.35 -14.16 12.92
C ASP A 65 -21.22 -13.31 11.96
N ASN A 66 -22.44 -13.78 11.73
CA ASN A 66 -23.41 -13.35 10.71
C ASN A 66 -24.01 -11.94 10.93
N MET A 67 -23.20 -10.89 11.03
CA MET A 67 -23.68 -9.50 11.07
C MET A 67 -23.31 -8.80 9.75
N PRO A 68 -24.15 -7.89 9.18
CA PRO A 68 -23.75 -7.11 8.02
C PRO A 68 -22.75 -6.05 8.49
N THR A 69 -21.53 -6.51 8.79
CA THR A 69 -20.43 -5.67 9.20
C THR A 69 -20.00 -4.91 7.95
N VAL A 70 -20.33 -3.62 7.91
CA VAL A 70 -19.91 -2.73 6.83
C VAL A 70 -18.38 -2.84 6.71
N PRO A 71 -17.84 -3.31 5.58
CA PRO A 71 -16.40 -3.46 5.45
C PRO A 71 -15.70 -2.11 5.64
N GLY A 72 -14.68 -2.12 6.48
CA GLY A 72 -13.96 -0.92 6.87
C GLY A 72 -12.45 -1.15 6.83
N ILE A 73 -11.73 -0.12 6.42
CA ILE A 73 -10.26 -0.12 6.47
C ILE A 73 -9.80 0.23 7.87
N HIS A 74 -8.71 -0.41 8.27
CA HIS A 74 -8.04 -0.14 9.52
C HIS A 74 -6.55 -0.03 9.24
N GLY A 75 -5.90 1.00 9.79
CA GLY A 75 -4.48 1.21 9.60
C GLY A 75 -3.83 1.72 10.87
N ILE A 76 -2.63 1.24 11.13
CA ILE A 76 -1.78 1.68 12.23
C ILE A 76 -0.44 2.12 11.68
N LEU A 77 -0.09 3.39 11.93
CA LEU A 77 1.24 3.92 11.66
C LEU A 77 2.04 3.86 12.95
N ARG A 78 3.19 3.17 12.93
CA ARG A 78 4.08 3.06 14.09
C ARG A 78 5.40 3.78 13.81
N ASN A 79 6.03 4.28 14.86
CA ASN A 79 7.40 4.75 14.79
C ASN A 79 8.38 3.56 14.85
N HIS A 80 9.67 3.87 14.79
CA HIS A 80 10.76 2.90 14.88
C HIS A 80 10.88 2.20 16.25
N LEU A 81 10.28 2.75 17.31
CA LEU A 81 10.21 2.13 18.64
C LEU A 81 8.96 1.23 18.78
N GLY A 82 8.20 1.05 17.69
CA GLY A 82 6.94 0.31 17.71
C GLY A 82 5.78 1.09 18.36
N SER A 83 5.97 2.33 18.78
CA SER A 83 4.91 3.17 19.33
C SER A 83 3.96 3.62 18.23
N SER A 84 2.66 3.46 18.47
CA SER A 84 1.60 3.91 17.57
C SER A 84 1.63 5.44 17.45
N LEU A 85 1.91 5.94 16.26
CA LEU A 85 1.82 7.36 15.93
C LEU A 85 0.39 7.74 15.53
N VAL A 86 -0.25 6.89 14.73
CA VAL A 86 -1.60 7.11 14.22
C VAL A 86 -2.33 5.78 14.14
N ILE A 87 -3.58 5.76 14.61
CA ILE A 87 -4.53 4.68 14.38
C ILE A 87 -5.72 5.30 13.67
N PHE A 88 -6.15 4.72 12.56
CA PHE A 88 -7.35 5.18 11.86
C PHE A 88 -8.22 3.99 11.45
N SER A 89 -9.54 4.22 11.48
CA SER A 89 -10.56 3.30 11.00
C SER A 89 -11.57 4.10 10.17
N LYS A 90 -11.97 3.56 9.02
CA LYS A 90 -12.94 4.21 8.13
C LYS A 90 -13.83 3.17 7.46
N ALA A 91 -15.14 3.35 7.58
CA ALA A 91 -16.12 2.55 6.84
C ALA A 91 -16.12 2.93 5.35
N ILE A 92 -16.04 1.94 4.46
CA ILE A 92 -15.95 2.15 3.01
C ILE A 92 -17.10 1.46 2.25
N GLY A 93 -17.86 0.61 2.93
CA GLY A 93 -18.95 -0.14 2.31
C GLY A 93 -18.45 -1.43 1.66
N VAL A 94 -19.32 -2.11 0.91
CA VAL A 94 -18.97 -3.37 0.23
C VAL A 94 -18.11 -3.05 -0.98
N VAL A 95 -16.81 -3.29 -0.84
CA VAL A 95 -15.80 -2.98 -1.87
C VAL A 95 -14.84 -4.16 -1.96
N ASP A 96 -14.38 -4.47 -3.18
CA ASP A 96 -13.40 -5.53 -3.43
C ASP A 96 -12.13 -5.35 -2.56
N PRO A 97 -11.53 -6.43 -2.03
CA PRO A 97 -10.37 -6.34 -1.15
C PRO A 97 -9.20 -5.52 -1.73
N VAL A 98 -8.95 -5.59 -3.04
CA VAL A 98 -7.85 -4.86 -3.69
C VAL A 98 -8.12 -3.35 -3.68
N LEU A 99 -9.37 -2.97 -3.91
CA LEU A 99 -9.78 -1.57 -3.85
C LEU A 99 -9.82 -1.07 -2.40
N ALA A 100 -10.22 -1.92 -1.44
CA ALA A 100 -10.16 -1.59 -0.01
C ALA A 100 -8.72 -1.33 0.47
N GLU A 101 -7.75 -2.16 0.06
CA GLU A 101 -6.32 -1.94 0.36
C GLU A 101 -5.81 -0.63 -0.27
N THR A 102 -6.20 -0.35 -1.51
CA THR A 102 -5.80 0.88 -2.21
C THR A 102 -6.35 2.13 -1.50
N ILE A 103 -7.59 2.06 -1.02
CA ILE A 103 -8.20 3.15 -0.23
C ILE A 103 -7.51 3.28 1.13
N ALA A 104 -7.14 2.17 1.79
CA ALA A 104 -6.40 2.19 3.04
C ALA A 104 -5.05 2.92 2.90
N ILE A 105 -4.28 2.62 1.85
CA ILE A 105 -2.99 3.27 1.57
C ILE A 105 -3.20 4.75 1.27
N LYS A 106 -4.21 5.09 0.45
CA LYS A 106 -4.52 6.49 0.13
C LYS A 106 -4.85 7.31 1.38
N GLU A 107 -5.66 6.76 2.28
CA GLU A 107 -6.03 7.45 3.53
C GLU A 107 -4.85 7.53 4.50
N ALA A 108 -4.03 6.49 4.62
CA ALA A 108 -2.80 6.52 5.41
C ALA A 108 -1.85 7.64 4.95
N LEU A 109 -1.65 7.77 3.64
CA LEU A 109 -0.80 8.82 3.07
C LEU A 109 -1.38 10.21 3.32
N LYS A 110 -2.70 10.42 3.18
CA LYS A 110 -3.32 11.71 3.51
C LYS A 110 -3.07 12.10 4.95
N ILE A 111 -3.24 11.17 5.89
CA ILE A 111 -3.01 11.45 7.32
C ILE A 111 -1.54 11.75 7.57
N PHE A 112 -0.63 11.00 6.94
CA PHE A 112 0.81 11.26 7.03
C PHE A 112 1.19 12.65 6.51
N TYR A 113 0.65 13.09 5.36
CA TYR A 113 0.92 14.42 4.82
C TYR A 113 0.27 15.56 5.62
N ALA A 114 -0.85 15.29 6.29
CA ALA A 114 -1.51 16.26 7.17
C ALA A 114 -0.78 16.40 8.53
N SER A 115 -0.02 15.39 8.94
CA SER A 115 0.83 15.41 10.12
C SER A 115 2.14 16.12 9.81
N LYS A 116 2.19 17.43 10.05
CA LYS A 116 3.36 18.27 9.82
C LYS A 116 4.50 17.97 10.80
#